data_AF-A0A7C6SJ90-F1
#
_entry.id   AF-A0A7C6SJ90-F1
#
_cell.length_a   1.000
_cell.length_b   1.000
_cell.length_c   1.000
_cell.angle_alpha   90.00
_cell.angle_beta   90.00
_cell.angle_gamma   90.00
#
_symmetry.space_group_name_H-M   'P 1'
#
loop_
_entity.id
_entity.type
_entity.pdbx_description
1 polymer ?
#
loop_
_entity_poly.entity_id
_entity_poly.type
_entity_poly.pdbx_seq_one_letter_code
_entity_poly.pdbx_strand_id
1 'polypeptide(L)'
;KLPSDAADREIFVVDPMLATGGSAAAAIDILKKRGIKKIHFLCIIAAPEGVERFSKEHPDVEIFIGNMDERLNSNGYILPGLGDAGDRIYGTK
;
A
#
# COMPACT_ATOMS: atom_id res chain seq x y z
N LYS A 1 -2.51 16.29 1.73
CA LYS A 1 -3.51 17.16 2.40
C LYS A 1 -4.56 16.24 3.01
N LEU A 2 -5.06 16.49 4.22
CA LEU A 2 -6.08 15.65 4.88
C LEU A 2 -7.25 16.52 5.34
N PRO A 3 -8.46 15.97 5.46
CA PRO A 3 -9.56 16.63 6.16
C PRO A 3 -9.15 17.05 7.58
N SER A 4 -9.71 18.14 8.09
CA SER A 4 -9.40 18.64 9.44
C SER A 4 -9.81 17.67 10.55
N ASP A 5 -10.81 16.83 10.29
CA ASP A 5 -11.37 15.84 11.19
C ASP A 5 -10.88 14.40 10.89
N ALA A 6 -9.75 14.26 10.17
CA ALA A 6 -9.24 12.95 9.75
C ALA A 6 -8.94 11.99 10.91
N ALA A 7 -8.58 12.51 12.10
CA ALA A 7 -8.27 11.70 13.27
C ALA A 7 -9.50 10.96 13.83
N ASP A 8 -10.72 11.45 13.56
CA ASP A 8 -11.98 10.88 14.03
C ASP A 8 -12.62 9.93 13.01
N ARG A 9 -11.97 9.72 11.86
CA ARG A 9 -12.49 8.93 10.74
C ARG A 9 -11.78 7.59 10.60
N GLU A 10 -12.45 6.70 9.88
CA GLU A 10 -11.85 5.51 9.30
C GLU A 10 -11.22 5.87 7.95
N ILE A 11 -9.95 5.53 7.77
CA ILE A 11 -9.18 5.89 6.59
C ILE A 11 -8.77 4.64 5.82
N PHE A 12 -9.08 4.64 4.54
CA PHE A 12 -8.57 3.67 3.58
C PHE A 12 -7.44 4.31 2.79
N VAL A 13 -6.22 3.81 2.96
CA VAL A 13 -5.09 4.15 2.09
C VAL A 13 -5.17 3.22 0.88
N VAL A 14 -5.23 3.81 -0.31
CA VAL A 14 -5.37 3.07 -1.57
C VAL A 14 -4.12 3.26 -2.42
N ASP A 15 -3.59 2.15 -2.93
CA ASP A 15 -2.51 2.12 -3.90
C ASP A 15 -2.73 0.88 -4.79
N PRO A 16 -2.66 0.98 -6.13
CA PRO A 16 -2.81 -0.20 -6.99
C PRO A 16 -1.89 -1.37 -6.62
N MET A 17 -0.66 -1.10 -6.17
CA MET A 17 0.39 -2.11 -6.03
C MET A 17 1.06 -2.09 -4.66
N LEU A 18 1.06 -3.22 -3.95
CA LEU A 18 1.88 -3.42 -2.76
C LEU A 18 3.12 -4.26 -3.11
N ALA A 19 4.13 -3.62 -3.69
CA ALA A 19 5.35 -4.28 -4.13
C ALA A 19 6.34 -4.54 -2.98
N THR A 20 7.27 -3.61 -2.70
CA THR A 20 8.24 -3.76 -1.59
C THR A 20 7.67 -3.36 -0.22
N GLY A 21 6.43 -2.85 -0.17
CA GLY A 21 5.80 -2.34 1.05
C GLY A 21 6.30 -0.98 1.54
N GLY A 22 7.41 -0.45 0.99
CA GLY A 22 8.06 0.75 1.52
C GLY A 22 7.22 2.02 1.45
N SER A 23 6.64 2.33 0.29
CA SER A 23 5.79 3.51 0.11
C SER A 23 4.53 3.45 0.97
N ALA A 24 3.90 2.27 1.03
CA ALA A 24 2.71 2.03 1.82
C ALA A 24 3.00 2.23 3.32
N ALA A 25 4.06 1.61 3.86
CA ALA A 25 4.44 1.78 5.25
C ALA A 25 4.77 3.24 5.61
N ALA A 26 5.55 3.93 4.76
CA ALA A 26 5.84 5.35 4.96
C ALA A 26 4.57 6.21 4.98
N ALA A 27 3.56 5.91 4.16
CA ALA A 27 2.29 6.61 4.19
C ALA A 27 1.53 6.37 5.51
N ILE A 28 1.48 5.12 5.99
CA ILE A 28 0.85 4.77 7.27
C ILE A 28 1.55 5.49 8.43
N ASP A 29 2.88 5.51 8.46
CA ASP A 29 3.66 6.26 9.46
C ASP A 29 3.26 7.73 9.52
N ILE A 30 3.08 8.38 8.37
CA ILE A 30 2.67 9.78 8.29
C ILE A 30 1.26 9.97 8.86
N LEU A 31 0.33 9.05 8.59
CA LEU A 31 -1.03 9.11 9.12
C LEU A 31 -1.05 8.90 10.65
N LYS A 32 -0.31 7.90 11.15
CA LYS A 32 -0.16 7.63 12.58
C LYS A 32 0.46 8.81 13.33
N LYS A 33 1.50 9.45 12.76
CA LYS A 33 2.11 10.68 13.31
C LYS A 33 1.12 11.86 13.40
N ARG A 34 0.04 11.84 12.62
CA ARG A 34 -1.03 12.84 12.65
C ARG A 34 -2.19 12.45 13.58
N GLY A 35 -2.03 11.39 14.38
CA GLY A 35 -3.02 10.95 15.36
C GLY A 35 -4.14 10.09 14.81
N ILE A 36 -4.07 9.66 13.55
CA ILE A 36 -5.07 8.78 12.93
C ILE A 36 -4.84 7.35 13.42
N LYS A 37 -5.91 6.71 13.90
CA LYS A 37 -5.85 5.39 14.55
C LYS A 37 -6.55 4.28 13.77
N LYS A 38 -7.59 4.61 12.99
CA LYS A 38 -8.38 3.65 12.23
C LYS A 38 -7.94 3.69 10.77
N ILE A 39 -6.99 2.83 10.43
CA ILE A 39 -6.38 2.80 9.10
C ILE A 39 -6.48 1.40 8.54
N HIS A 40 -6.92 1.33 7.28
CA HIS A 40 -6.92 0.14 6.45
C HIS A 40 -6.11 0.43 5.19
N PHE A 41 -5.46 -0.59 4.64
CA PHE A 41 -4.75 -0.51 3.37
C PHE A 41 -5.45 -1.37 2.32
N LEU A 42 -5.66 -0.83 1.12
CA LEU A 42 -6.33 -1.52 0.02
C LEU A 42 -5.47 -1.44 -1.24
N CYS A 43 -5.21 -2.59 -1.86
CA CYS A 43 -4.51 -2.68 -3.13
C CYS A 43 -5.10 -3.72 -4.07
N ILE A 44 -4.75 -3.62 -5.35
CA ILE A 44 -5.21 -4.56 -6.37
C ILE A 44 -4.29 -5.78 -6.39
N ILE A 45 -2.97 -5.59 -6.49
CA ILE A 45 -1.99 -6.67 -6.49
C ILE A 45 -0.93 -6.44 -5.41
N ALA A 46 -0.64 -7.47 -4.63
CA ALA A 46 0.44 -7.46 -3.65
C ALA A 46 1.47 -8.56 -3.92
N ALA A 47 2.71 -8.31 -3.52
CA ALA A 47 3.75 -9.33 -3.44
C ALA A 47 3.94 -9.78 -1.97
N PRO A 48 4.29 -11.07 -1.72
CA PRO A 48 4.47 -11.58 -0.36
C PRO A 48 5.48 -10.78 0.45
N GLU A 49 6.57 -10.34 -0.17
CA GLU A 49 7.64 -9.56 0.47
C GLU A 49 7.13 -8.20 0.97
N GLY A 50 6.26 -7.54 0.19
CA GLY A 50 5.63 -6.28 0.57
C GLY A 50 4.66 -6.45 1.73
N VAL A 51 3.88 -7.52 1.71
CA VAL A 51 2.89 -7.85 2.74
C VAL A 51 3.59 -8.21 4.06
N GLU A 52 4.65 -9.02 4.00
CA GLU A 52 5.44 -9.39 5.18
C GLU A 52 6.04 -8.14 5.84
N ARG A 53 6.70 -7.29 5.06
CA ARG A 53 7.27 -6.05 5.57
C ARG A 53 6.20 -5.14 6.17
N PHE A 54 5.13 -4.88 5.42
CA PHE A 54 4.07 -3.99 5.86
C PHE A 54 3.40 -4.49 7.14
N SER A 55 3.08 -5.78 7.21
CA SER A 55 2.45 -6.39 8.39
C SER A 55 3.38 -6.41 9.60
N LYS A 56 4.70 -6.51 9.38
CA LYS A 56 5.69 -6.40 10.46
C LYS A 56 5.82 -4.98 11.00
N GLU A 57 5.80 -3.98 10.13
CA GLU A 57 5.92 -2.57 10.51
C GLU A 57 4.60 -2.00 11.07
N HIS A 58 3.45 -2.49 10.59
CA HIS A 58 2.11 -2.03 10.95
C HIS A 58 1.13 -3.19 11.18
N PRO A 59 1.35 -4.02 12.21
CA PRO A 59 0.51 -5.20 12.49
C PRO A 59 -0.94 -4.84 12.88
N ASP A 60 -1.19 -3.56 13.19
CA ASP A 60 -2.49 -2.99 13.53
C ASP A 60 -3.30 -2.52 12.31
N VAL A 61 -2.74 -2.59 11.09
CA VAL A 61 -3.40 -2.15 9.86
C VAL A 61 -3.87 -3.36 9.06
N GLU A 62 -5.17 -3.45 8.84
CA GLU A 62 -5.76 -4.50 8.00
C GLU A 62 -5.47 -4.24 6.52
N ILE A 63 -5.10 -5.30 5.79
CA ILE A 63 -4.72 -5.24 4.38
C ILE A 63 -5.78 -5.97 3.55
N PHE A 64 -6.43 -5.23 2.65
CA PHE A 64 -7.32 -5.77 1.63
C PHE A 64 -6.57 -5.88 0.31
N ILE A 65 -6.54 -7.09 -0.25
CA ILE A 65 -5.75 -7.40 -1.45
C ILE A 65 -6.67 -8.06 -2.47
N GLY A 66 -6.70 -7.53 -3.70
CA GLY A 66 -7.44 -8.14 -4.81
C GLY A 66 -6.82 -9.46 -5.27
N ASN A 67 -5.51 -9.48 -5.49
CA ASN A 67 -4.74 -10.68 -5.83
C ASN A 67 -3.36 -10.67 -5.15
N MET A 68 -2.94 -11.82 -4.64
CA MET A 68 -1.56 -12.05 -4.19
C MET A 68 -0.77 -12.70 -5.32
N ASP A 69 0.28 -12.03 -5.77
CA ASP A 69 1.19 -12.54 -6.80
C ASP A 69 2.39 -13.26 -6.18
N GLU A 70 3.30 -13.78 -7.00
CA GLU A 70 4.27 -14.78 -6.56
C GLU A 70 5.47 -14.18 -5.82
N ARG A 71 6.03 -13.07 -6.36
CA ARG A 71 7.30 -12.50 -5.90
C ARG A 71 7.58 -11.15 -6.53
N LEU A 72 8.65 -10.50 -6.07
CA LEU A 72 9.30 -9.40 -6.77
C LEU A 72 10.43 -9.89 -7.70
N ASN A 73 10.71 -9.12 -8.76
CA ASN A 73 11.96 -9.26 -9.53
C ASN A 73 13.07 -8.35 -8.95
N SER A 74 14.27 -8.40 -9.55
CA SER A 74 15.43 -7.61 -9.11
C SER A 74 15.24 -6.09 -9.18
N ASN A 75 14.27 -5.62 -9.97
CA ASN A 75 13.95 -4.21 -10.13
C ASN A 75 12.76 -3.79 -9.23
N GLY A 76 12.26 -4.67 -8.38
CA GLY A 76 11.14 -4.40 -7.47
C GLY A 76 9.75 -4.45 -8.10
N TYR A 77 9.61 -4.98 -9.32
CA TYR A 77 8.29 -5.22 -9.93
C TYR A 77 7.69 -6.53 -9.45
N ILE A 78 6.38 -6.52 -9.22
CA ILE A 78 5.60 -7.72 -8.89
C ILE A 78 5.52 -8.64 -10.13
N LEU A 79 5.66 -9.95 -9.91
CA LEU A 79 5.53 -10.98 -10.94
C LEU A 79 4.40 -11.98 -10.59
N PRO A 80 3.51 -12.32 -11.52
CA PRO A 80 3.44 -11.84 -12.92
C PRO A 80 3.11 -10.34 -13.07
N GLY A 81 2.42 -9.75 -12.09
CA GLY A 81 2.13 -8.34 -11.97
C GLY A 81 1.34 -7.74 -13.13
N LEU A 82 1.39 -6.41 -13.22
CA LEU A 82 0.73 -5.65 -14.29
C LEU A 82 1.62 -4.59 -14.93
N GLY A 83 2.93 -4.62 -14.66
CA GLY A 83 3.88 -3.57 -15.05
C GLY A 83 3.78 -2.34 -14.14
N ASP A 84 4.04 -1.15 -14.70
CA ASP A 84 3.87 0.11 -13.99
C ASP A 84 2.39 0.52 -13.99
N ALA A 85 1.79 0.60 -12.80
CA ALA A 85 0.39 0.95 -12.66
C ALA A 85 0.09 2.40 -13.06
N GLY A 86 1.00 3.33 -12.73
CA GLY A 86 0.86 4.75 -13.02
C GLY A 86 0.86 5.00 -14.52
N ASP A 87 1.86 4.48 -15.23
CA ASP A 87 1.96 4.63 -16.69
C ASP A 87 0.76 4.03 -17.40
N ARG A 88 0.22 2.91 -16.91
CA ARG A 88 -0.97 2.29 -17.49
C ARG A 88 -2.26 3.07 -17.22
N ILE A 89 -2.38 3.71 -16.06
CA ILE A 89 -3.56 4.51 -15.71
C ILE A 89 -3.55 5.84 -16.47
N TYR A 90 -2.39 6.49 -16.58
CA TYR A 90 -2.27 7.85 -17.11
C TYR A 90 -1.77 7.93 -18.56
N GLY A 91 -1.31 6.82 -19.14
CA GLY A 91 -0.78 6.77 -20.50
C GLY A 91 0.55 7.50 -20.64
N THR A 92 1.41 7.45 -19.62
CA THR A 92 2.68 8.18 -19.55
C THR A 92 3.91 7.33 -19.86
N LYS A 93 5.08 8.00 -19.95
CA LYS A 93 6.42 7.41 -19.94
C LYS A 93 7.45 8.45 -19.52
#